data_AF-A0A849ZPM6-F1
#
_entry.id   AF-A0A849ZPM6-F1
#
_cell.length_a   1.000
_cell.length_b   1.000
_cell.length_c   1.000
_cell.angle_alpha   90.00
_cell.angle_beta   90.00
_cell.angle_gamma   90.00
#
_symmetry.space_group_name_H-M   'P 1'
#
loop_
_entity.id
_entity.type
_entity.pdbx_description
1 polymer ?
#
loop_
_entity_poly.entity_id
_entity_poly.type
_entity_poly.pdbx_seq_one_letter_code
_entity_poly.pdbx_strand_id
1 'polypeptide(L)'
;MPRHGGNGDLPHAAEPPLEEDDFDTDTFLAAWDEAAREAASVLVDALPGEIGRPPPQPDLADAARAVRAGVESGLWPFDHIARANVWIDGPVPDDDRETVLWAAGALLIMEEDPGLDSGAASYVLTLEFGDWLGAVLGLVRAGPGADAAPAALVDHICACPEVEGEIDDADRSVVEAAFGVIAPSWEAAGVIDADRRLTRLGRWILPRMLTLAWGVDFDAA
;
A
#
# COMPACT_ATOMS: atom_id res chain seq x y z
N MET A 1 -25.89 78.04 1.05
CA MET A 1 -26.47 76.84 1.69
C MET A 1 -25.95 75.61 0.94
N PRO A 2 -25.37 74.63 1.65
CA PRO A 2 -24.71 73.45 1.07
C PRO A 2 -25.65 72.23 1.01
N ARG A 3 -25.36 71.27 0.12
CA ARG A 3 -25.69 69.83 0.25
C ARG A 3 -24.49 69.07 -0.35
N HIS A 4 -23.58 68.56 0.47
CA HIS A 4 -23.47 67.15 0.91
C HIS A 4 -23.52 66.18 -0.28
N GLY A 5 -22.48 65.42 -0.66
CA GLY A 5 -21.26 65.01 0.04
C GLY A 5 -21.33 63.51 0.34
N GLY A 6 -20.41 62.74 -0.25
CA GLY A 6 -20.01 61.40 0.23
C GLY A 6 -20.56 60.21 -0.56
N ASN A 7 -19.78 59.72 -1.52
CA ASN A 7 -19.77 58.30 -1.86
C ASN A 7 -19.47 57.52 -0.58
N GLY A 8 -20.31 56.55 -0.25
CA GLY A 8 -20.07 55.64 0.86
C GLY A 8 -18.96 54.67 0.50
N ASP A 9 -17.76 54.91 1.03
CA ASP A 9 -16.78 53.85 1.25
C ASP A 9 -17.35 52.93 2.34
N LEU A 10 -17.76 51.73 1.93
CA LEU A 10 -17.93 50.64 2.87
C LEU A 10 -16.53 50.29 3.39
N PRO A 11 -16.32 50.23 4.71
CA PRO A 11 -15.06 49.72 5.23
C PRO A 11 -14.91 48.29 4.74
N HIS A 12 -13.83 48.03 3.99
CA HIS A 12 -13.34 46.68 3.76
C HIS A 12 -13.12 46.11 5.16
N ALA A 13 -14.04 45.28 5.64
CA ALA A 13 -13.78 44.50 6.83
C ALA A 13 -12.48 43.75 6.54
N ALA A 14 -11.47 44.01 7.36
CA ALA A 14 -10.29 43.17 7.35
C ALA A 14 -10.81 41.76 7.60
N GLU A 15 -10.71 40.89 6.60
CA GLU A 15 -10.95 39.48 6.82
C GLU A 15 -10.04 39.09 8.00
N PRO A 16 -10.59 38.45 9.04
CA PRO A 16 -9.74 37.94 10.10
C PRO A 16 -8.65 37.10 9.42
N PRO A 17 -7.37 37.25 9.80
CA PRO A 17 -6.36 36.34 9.30
C PRO A 17 -6.89 34.94 9.54
N LEU A 18 -6.95 34.13 8.48
CA LEU A 18 -7.23 32.71 8.64
C LEU A 18 -6.24 32.25 9.69
N GLU A 19 -6.74 31.88 10.87
CA GLU A 19 -5.92 31.16 11.84
C GLU A 19 -5.42 29.96 11.05
N GLU A 20 -4.14 29.97 10.70
CA GLU A 20 -3.45 28.80 10.19
C GLU A 20 -3.66 27.77 11.29
N ASP A 21 -4.65 26.90 11.10
CA ASP A 21 -4.86 25.73 11.93
C ASP A 21 -3.48 25.08 12.03
N ASP A 22 -2.88 25.12 13.22
CA ASP A 22 -1.59 24.49 13.44
C ASP A 22 -1.84 22.99 13.33
N PHE A 23 -1.75 22.50 12.10
CA PHE A 23 -1.75 21.08 11.85
C PHE A 23 -0.38 20.61 12.35
N ASP A 24 -0.35 20.15 13.60
CA ASP A 24 0.84 19.56 14.21
C ASP A 24 1.21 18.28 13.45
N THR A 25 1.98 18.49 12.39
CA THR A 25 2.43 17.46 11.46
C THR A 25 3.29 16.44 12.19
N ASP A 26 4.08 16.86 13.18
CA ASP A 26 4.94 15.97 13.95
C ASP A 26 4.12 15.03 14.83
N THR A 27 3.08 15.55 15.50
CA THR A 27 2.14 14.72 16.27
C THR A 27 1.36 13.75 15.37
N PHE A 28 0.92 14.20 14.19
CA PHE A 28 0.24 13.33 13.22
C PHE A 28 1.15 12.21 12.72
N LEU A 29 2.39 12.53 12.31
CA LEU A 29 3.37 11.55 11.86
C LEU A 29 3.73 10.55 12.96
N ALA A 30 3.89 11.01 14.21
CA ALA A 30 4.14 10.11 15.33
C ALA A 30 2.97 9.15 15.60
N ALA A 31 1.73 9.62 15.48
CA ALA A 31 0.54 8.78 15.60
C ALA A 31 0.44 7.76 14.45
N TRP A 32 0.79 8.18 13.23
CA TRP A 32 0.88 7.31 12.06
C TRP A 32 1.94 6.20 12.25
N ASP A 33 3.14 6.56 12.69
CA ASP A 33 4.22 5.60 12.97
C ASP A 33 3.86 4.62 14.10
N GLU A 34 3.10 5.07 15.11
CA GLU A 34 2.58 4.18 16.15
C GLU A 34 1.57 3.18 15.59
N ALA A 35 0.60 3.65 14.80
CA ALA A 35 -0.40 2.79 14.18
C ALA A 35 0.24 1.76 13.22
N ALA A 36 1.25 2.16 12.45
CA ALA A 36 2.02 1.26 11.59
C ALA A 36 2.74 0.17 12.41
N ARG A 37 3.38 0.54 13.52
CA ARG A 37 4.04 -0.42 14.44
C ARG A 37 3.05 -1.36 15.13
N GLU A 38 1.90 -0.86 15.53
CA GLU A 38 0.82 -1.68 16.11
C GLU A 38 0.33 -2.71 15.09
N ALA A 39 0.02 -2.29 13.86
CA ALA A 39 -0.39 -3.20 12.79
C ALA A 39 0.69 -4.25 12.47
N ALA A 40 1.97 -3.86 12.46
CA ALA A 40 3.08 -4.79 12.29
C ALA A 40 3.16 -5.82 13.43
N SER A 41 2.99 -5.39 14.69
CA SER A 41 2.97 -6.28 15.84
C SER A 41 1.85 -7.30 15.74
N VAL A 42 0.65 -6.86 15.36
CA VAL A 42 -0.50 -7.74 15.17
C VAL A 42 -0.23 -8.78 14.08
N LEU A 43 0.38 -8.37 12.97
CA LEU A 43 0.75 -9.29 11.88
C LEU A 43 1.75 -10.36 12.33
N VAL A 44 2.78 -9.98 13.10
CA VAL A 44 3.78 -10.88 13.67
C VAL A 44 3.13 -11.88 14.62
N ASP A 45 2.33 -11.40 15.57
CA ASP A 45 1.63 -12.22 16.57
C ASP A 45 0.64 -13.20 15.93
N ALA A 46 0.01 -12.80 14.83
CA ALA A 46 -0.97 -13.58 14.10
C ALA A 46 -0.35 -14.65 13.18
N LEU A 47 0.93 -14.53 12.80
CA LEU A 47 1.63 -15.41 11.85
C LEU A 47 2.97 -15.99 12.36
N PRO A 48 3.05 -16.55 13.60
CA PRO A 48 4.32 -17.01 14.17
C PRO A 48 4.96 -18.16 13.37
N GLY A 49 4.18 -18.90 12.58
CA GLY A 49 4.67 -19.99 11.73
C GLY A 49 5.36 -19.54 10.44
N GLU A 50 5.27 -18.26 10.07
CA GLU A 50 5.91 -17.70 8.87
C GLU A 50 7.23 -16.97 9.17
N ILE A 51 7.49 -16.66 10.44
CA ILE A 51 8.70 -16.00 10.93
C ILE A 51 9.90 -16.93 10.71
N GLY A 52 10.98 -16.41 10.11
CA GLY A 52 12.21 -17.16 9.84
C GLY A 52 12.04 -18.28 8.80
N ARG A 53 10.88 -18.38 8.15
CA ARG A 53 10.66 -19.35 7.09
C ARG A 53 11.60 -19.05 5.91
N PRO A 54 12.33 -20.05 5.37
CA PRO A 54 13.24 -19.81 4.26
C PRO A 54 12.46 -19.39 2.99
N PRO A 55 13.01 -18.50 2.16
CA PRO A 55 12.39 -18.13 0.89
C PRO A 55 12.27 -19.34 -0.04
N PRO A 56 11.20 -19.42 -0.85
CA PRO A 56 11.11 -20.37 -1.94
C PRO A 56 12.08 -19.95 -3.07
N GLN A 57 13.36 -20.32 -2.93
CA GLN A 57 14.46 -19.77 -3.73
C GLN A 57 14.28 -19.83 -5.26
N PRO A 58 13.81 -20.94 -5.87
CA PRO A 58 13.59 -20.97 -7.31
C PRO A 58 12.54 -19.95 -7.75
N ASP A 59 11.41 -19.89 -7.03
CA ASP A 59 10.31 -18.97 -7.33
C ASP A 59 10.76 -17.51 -7.15
N LEU A 60 11.56 -17.23 -6.11
CA LEU A 60 12.11 -15.91 -5.83
C LEU A 60 13.06 -15.43 -6.95
N ALA A 61 14.00 -16.27 -7.37
CA ALA A 61 14.96 -15.93 -8.42
C ALA A 61 14.28 -15.75 -9.79
N ASP A 62 13.22 -16.52 -10.06
CA ASP A 62 12.43 -16.37 -11.29
C ASP A 62 11.60 -15.08 -11.28
N ALA A 63 10.96 -14.75 -10.15
CA ALA A 63 10.23 -13.49 -9.99
C ALA A 63 11.16 -12.26 -10.09
N ALA A 64 12.32 -12.28 -9.43
CA ALA A 64 13.29 -11.19 -9.51
C ALA A 64 13.79 -10.97 -10.94
N ARG A 65 14.03 -12.06 -11.69
CA ARG A 65 14.38 -11.98 -13.12
C ARG A 65 13.25 -11.39 -13.96
N ALA A 66 12.00 -11.78 -13.69
CA ALA A 66 10.83 -11.26 -14.38
C ALA A 66 10.63 -9.76 -14.11
N VAL A 67 10.78 -9.32 -12.86
CA VAL A 67 10.72 -7.91 -12.47
C VAL A 67 11.79 -7.09 -13.20
N ARG A 68 13.06 -7.52 -13.16
CA ARG A 68 14.15 -6.80 -13.85
C ARG A 68 13.90 -6.69 -15.36
N ALA A 69 13.54 -7.79 -16.02
CA ALA A 69 13.22 -7.78 -17.44
C ALA A 69 11.99 -6.92 -17.77
N GLY A 70 10.99 -6.91 -16.88
CA GLY A 70 9.81 -6.08 -17.01
C GLY A 70 10.13 -4.59 -16.88
N VAL A 71 10.94 -4.20 -15.91
CA VAL A 71 11.41 -2.82 -15.71
C VAL A 71 12.18 -2.35 -16.94
N GLU A 72 13.08 -3.17 -17.48
CA GLU A 72 13.80 -2.88 -18.73
C GLU A 72 12.86 -2.67 -19.94
N SER A 73 11.71 -3.34 -19.97
CA SER A 73 10.73 -3.19 -21.04
C SER A 73 9.95 -1.87 -20.98
N GLY A 74 9.84 -1.25 -19.79
CA GLY A 74 9.06 -0.04 -19.57
C GLY A 74 7.56 -0.18 -19.84
N LEU A 75 7.03 -1.41 -19.80
CA LEU A 75 5.61 -1.69 -20.03
C LEU A 75 4.85 -1.85 -18.71
N TRP A 76 3.57 -1.51 -18.73
CA TRP A 76 2.65 -1.76 -17.62
C TRP A 76 2.67 -3.25 -17.21
N PRO A 77 2.69 -3.58 -15.90
CA PRO A 77 2.72 -2.68 -14.72
C PRO A 77 4.14 -2.27 -14.27
N PHE A 78 5.19 -2.72 -14.95
CA PHE A 78 6.57 -2.54 -14.51
C PHE A 78 7.07 -1.11 -14.57
N ASP A 79 6.52 -0.25 -15.43
CA ASP A 79 6.88 1.17 -15.46
C ASP A 79 6.42 1.89 -14.18
N HIS A 80 5.26 1.52 -13.62
CA HIS A 80 4.80 2.06 -12.33
C HIS A 80 5.62 1.51 -11.16
N ILE A 81 5.96 0.21 -11.20
CA ILE A 81 6.89 -0.38 -10.22
C ILE A 81 8.24 0.35 -10.25
N ALA A 82 8.76 0.63 -11.45
CA ALA A 82 10.04 1.30 -11.61
C ALA A 82 9.99 2.76 -11.12
N ARG A 83 8.90 3.49 -11.39
CA ARG A 83 8.71 4.86 -10.86
C ARG A 83 8.63 4.87 -9.34
N ALA A 84 7.77 4.04 -8.76
CA ALA A 84 7.55 3.99 -7.31
C ALA A 84 8.85 3.73 -6.52
N ASN A 85 9.79 2.99 -7.10
CA ASN A 85 11.05 2.59 -6.48
C ASN A 85 12.28 3.32 -7.05
N VAL A 86 12.10 4.38 -7.85
CA VAL A 86 13.19 5.18 -8.46
C VAL A 86 14.15 4.35 -9.35
N TRP A 87 13.66 3.28 -9.97
CA TRP A 87 14.42 2.40 -10.88
C TRP A 87 14.40 2.84 -12.35
N ILE A 88 13.72 3.94 -12.69
CA ILE A 88 13.75 4.49 -14.04
C ILE A 88 15.14 5.05 -14.37
N ASP A 89 15.68 5.86 -13.45
CA ASP A 89 17.00 6.47 -13.57
C ASP A 89 18.04 5.80 -12.63
N GLY A 90 17.58 4.89 -11.77
CA GLY A 90 18.39 4.15 -10.80
C GLY A 90 18.53 2.65 -11.12
N PRO A 91 19.45 1.95 -10.45
CA PRO A 91 19.59 0.52 -10.60
C PRO A 91 18.45 -0.22 -9.89
N VAL A 92 17.92 -1.27 -10.53
CA VAL A 92 17.15 -2.29 -9.82
C VAL A 92 18.12 -3.08 -8.90
N PRO A 93 17.76 -3.40 -7.65
CA PRO A 93 18.62 -4.17 -6.75
C PRO A 93 19.13 -5.49 -7.34
N ASP A 94 20.39 -5.83 -7.06
CA ASP A 94 20.96 -7.13 -7.42
C ASP A 94 20.46 -8.27 -6.51
N ASP A 95 20.02 -7.93 -5.29
CA ASP A 95 19.43 -8.90 -4.37
C ASP A 95 18.00 -9.26 -4.80
N ASP A 96 17.75 -10.56 -5.01
CA ASP A 96 16.47 -11.06 -5.49
C ASP A 96 15.35 -10.85 -4.47
N ARG A 97 15.65 -10.96 -3.17
CA ARG A 97 14.67 -10.71 -2.10
C ARG A 97 14.26 -9.24 -2.11
N GLU A 98 15.22 -8.33 -2.13
CA GLU A 98 15.00 -6.90 -2.17
C GLU A 98 14.16 -6.52 -3.40
N THR A 99 14.57 -6.99 -4.60
CA THR A 99 13.85 -6.72 -5.85
C THR A 99 12.37 -7.09 -5.77
N VAL A 100 12.05 -8.28 -5.27
CA VAL A 100 10.67 -8.76 -5.22
C VAL A 100 9.85 -8.09 -4.12
N LEU A 101 10.46 -7.78 -2.96
CA LEU A 101 9.78 -7.07 -1.87
C LEU A 101 9.34 -5.67 -2.30
N TRP A 102 10.25 -4.89 -2.90
CA TRP A 102 9.96 -3.54 -3.39
C TRP A 102 8.99 -3.55 -4.57
N ALA A 103 9.07 -4.55 -5.46
CA ALA A 103 8.11 -4.69 -6.55
C ALA A 103 6.70 -5.02 -6.04
N ALA A 104 6.57 -5.93 -5.07
CA ALA A 104 5.29 -6.27 -4.45
C ALA A 104 4.71 -5.11 -3.63
N GLY A 105 5.57 -4.31 -3.01
CA GLY A 105 5.22 -3.14 -2.21
C GLY A 105 5.11 -1.84 -2.99
N ALA A 106 5.18 -1.86 -4.32
CA ALA A 106 5.32 -0.64 -5.13
C ALA A 106 4.20 0.40 -4.96
N LEU A 107 3.02 0.01 -4.47
CA LEU A 107 1.90 0.93 -4.20
C LEU A 107 1.65 1.16 -2.70
N LEU A 108 2.57 0.68 -1.85
CA LEU A 108 2.53 0.82 -0.41
C LEU A 108 3.78 1.54 0.12
N ILE A 109 4.96 1.18 -0.40
CA ILE A 109 6.29 1.70 -0.02
C ILE A 109 6.81 2.62 -1.14
N MET A 110 5.98 3.58 -1.54
CA MET A 110 6.29 4.48 -2.66
C MET A 110 7.36 5.49 -2.23
N GLU A 111 8.51 5.50 -2.91
CA GLU A 111 9.52 6.56 -2.78
C GLU A 111 9.18 7.76 -3.68
N GLU A 112 8.66 7.50 -4.87
CA GLU A 112 8.19 8.51 -5.81
C GLU A 112 6.77 8.22 -6.31
N ASP A 113 6.17 9.20 -6.98
CA ASP A 113 4.86 9.05 -7.63
C ASP A 113 4.90 7.88 -8.64
N PRO A 114 4.08 6.83 -8.46
CA PRO A 114 4.06 5.69 -9.37
C PRO A 114 3.57 6.06 -10.78
N GLY A 115 3.01 7.26 -10.99
CA GLY A 115 2.45 7.73 -12.26
C GLY A 115 1.05 7.20 -12.54
N LEU A 116 0.34 6.72 -11.52
CA LEU A 116 -1.05 6.29 -11.62
C LEU A 116 -1.95 7.46 -12.02
N ASP A 117 -3.06 7.19 -12.71
CA ASP A 117 -4.09 8.20 -12.85
C ASP A 117 -4.68 8.57 -11.48
N SER A 118 -5.22 9.79 -11.35
CA SER A 118 -5.69 10.30 -10.07
C SER A 118 -6.81 9.48 -9.44
N GLY A 119 -7.62 8.77 -10.26
CA GLY A 119 -8.65 7.86 -9.76
C GLY A 119 -8.02 6.62 -9.13
N ALA A 120 -7.12 5.96 -9.85
CA ALA A 120 -6.39 4.79 -9.35
C ALA A 120 -5.57 5.12 -8.08
N ALA A 121 -4.86 6.26 -8.06
CA ALA A 121 -4.13 6.71 -6.89
C ALA A 121 -5.06 6.96 -5.69
N SER A 122 -6.21 7.60 -5.90
CA SER A 122 -7.18 7.87 -4.83
C SER A 122 -7.73 6.59 -4.19
N TYR A 123 -7.94 5.52 -4.97
CA TYR A 123 -8.37 4.25 -4.42
C TYR A 123 -7.31 3.64 -3.49
N VAL A 124 -6.06 3.59 -3.93
CA VAL A 124 -4.96 3.04 -3.11
C VAL A 124 -4.77 3.86 -1.83
N LEU A 125 -4.81 5.19 -1.91
CA LEU A 125 -4.65 6.08 -0.76
C LEU A 125 -5.83 6.04 0.22
N THR A 126 -6.94 5.39 -0.14
CA THR A 126 -8.08 5.17 0.78
C THR A 126 -7.86 3.97 1.70
N LEU A 127 -6.95 3.05 1.34
CA LEU A 127 -6.71 1.86 2.15
C LEU A 127 -6.07 2.20 3.50
N GLU A 128 -6.68 1.70 4.56
CA GLU A 128 -6.17 1.83 5.92
C GLU A 128 -5.22 0.67 6.27
N PHE A 129 -4.47 0.80 7.36
CA PHE A 129 -3.62 -0.28 7.87
C PHE A 129 -4.41 -1.58 8.10
N GLY A 130 -5.65 -1.46 8.59
CA GLY A 130 -6.56 -2.59 8.80
C GLY A 130 -6.91 -3.35 7.52
N ASP A 131 -7.10 -2.65 6.40
CA ASP A 131 -7.42 -3.27 5.11
C ASP A 131 -6.25 -4.13 4.60
N TRP A 132 -5.04 -3.57 4.64
CA TRP A 132 -3.82 -4.29 4.26
C TRP A 132 -3.58 -5.48 5.18
N LEU A 133 -3.72 -5.28 6.50
CA LEU A 133 -3.54 -6.30 7.51
C LEU A 133 -4.53 -7.45 7.32
N GLY A 134 -5.82 -7.16 7.19
CA GLY A 134 -6.87 -8.15 7.04
C GLY A 134 -6.75 -8.96 5.75
N ALA A 135 -6.46 -8.29 4.63
CA ALA A 135 -6.26 -8.95 3.35
C ALA A 135 -5.05 -9.91 3.38
N VAL A 136 -3.90 -9.43 3.88
CA VAL A 136 -2.67 -10.24 3.96
C VAL A 136 -2.82 -11.40 4.95
N LEU A 137 -3.38 -11.17 6.14
CA LEU A 137 -3.63 -12.23 7.12
C LEU A 137 -4.54 -13.31 6.56
N GLY A 138 -5.67 -12.93 5.97
CA GLY A 138 -6.63 -13.87 5.40
C GLY A 138 -6.01 -14.71 4.29
N LEU A 139 -5.29 -14.08 3.35
CA LEU A 139 -4.56 -14.77 2.28
C LEU A 139 -3.52 -15.76 2.81
N VAL A 140 -2.64 -15.32 3.70
CA VAL A 140 -1.53 -16.14 4.21
C VAL A 140 -2.07 -17.34 5.00
N ARG A 141 -3.14 -17.14 5.78
CA ARG A 141 -3.84 -18.21 6.51
C ARG A 141 -4.52 -19.21 5.58
N ALA A 142 -5.16 -18.74 4.51
CA ALA A 142 -5.77 -19.58 3.50
C ALA A 142 -4.72 -20.39 2.69
N GLY A 143 -3.53 -19.81 2.52
CA GLY A 143 -2.35 -20.48 1.96
C GLY A 143 -2.29 -20.48 0.42
N PRO A 144 -1.26 -21.11 -0.17
CA PRO A 144 -1.07 -21.09 -1.62
C PRO A 144 -2.28 -21.70 -2.36
N GLY A 145 -2.75 -21.02 -3.39
CA GLY A 145 -3.99 -21.34 -4.10
C GLY A 145 -5.22 -20.58 -3.59
N ALA A 146 -5.11 -19.81 -2.51
CA ALA A 146 -6.18 -18.92 -2.04
C ALA A 146 -6.59 -17.90 -3.10
N ASP A 147 -7.86 -17.52 -3.10
CA ASP A 147 -8.38 -16.49 -4.00
C ASP A 147 -7.88 -15.11 -3.59
N ALA A 148 -7.16 -14.44 -4.49
CA ALA A 148 -6.65 -13.09 -4.30
C ALA A 148 -7.37 -12.09 -5.22
N ALA A 149 -8.54 -12.44 -5.76
CA ALA A 149 -9.39 -11.47 -6.43
C ALA A 149 -9.83 -10.38 -5.43
N PRO A 150 -10.01 -9.12 -5.86
CA PRO A 150 -10.30 -8.01 -4.95
C PRO A 150 -11.50 -8.26 -4.01
N ALA A 151 -12.60 -8.82 -4.51
CA ALA A 151 -13.75 -9.17 -3.68
C ALA A 151 -13.42 -10.20 -2.59
N ALA A 152 -12.55 -11.17 -2.89
CA ALA A 152 -12.09 -12.16 -1.91
C ALA A 152 -11.16 -11.54 -0.86
N LEU A 153 -10.37 -10.53 -1.24
CA LEU A 153 -9.55 -9.77 -0.29
C LEU A 153 -10.41 -8.97 0.68
N VAL A 154 -11.52 -8.37 0.22
CA VAL A 154 -12.49 -7.75 1.12
C VAL A 154 -13.16 -8.77 2.03
N ASP A 155 -13.52 -9.94 1.52
CA ASP A 155 -14.05 -11.02 2.37
C ASP A 155 -13.03 -11.48 3.44
N HIS A 156 -11.74 -11.47 3.11
CA HIS A 156 -10.66 -11.72 4.06
C HIS A 156 -10.56 -10.64 5.14
N ILE A 157 -10.70 -9.35 4.78
CA ILE A 157 -10.70 -8.24 5.72
C ILE A 157 -11.88 -8.37 6.69
N CYS A 158 -13.10 -8.52 6.17
CA CYS A 158 -14.31 -8.62 7.00
C CYS A 158 -14.33 -9.87 7.92
N ALA A 159 -13.59 -10.92 7.56
CA ALA A 159 -13.48 -12.13 8.37
C ALA A 159 -12.29 -12.10 9.35
N CYS A 160 -11.46 -11.06 9.34
CA CYS A 160 -10.24 -10.99 10.12
C CYS A 160 -10.52 -10.57 11.57
N PRO A 161 -10.30 -11.43 12.58
CA PRO A 161 -10.59 -11.08 13.97
C PRO A 161 -9.63 -10.04 14.55
N GLU A 162 -8.48 -9.81 13.90
CA GLU A 162 -7.50 -8.79 14.29
C GLU A 162 -7.83 -7.38 13.79
N VAL A 163 -8.77 -7.24 12.85
CA VAL A 163 -9.15 -5.95 12.27
C VAL A 163 -10.45 -5.50 12.91
N GLU A 164 -10.44 -4.31 13.50
CA GLU A 164 -11.64 -3.69 14.04
C GLU A 164 -12.39 -2.93 12.95
N GLY A 165 -13.72 -3.02 12.96
CA GLY A 165 -14.59 -2.34 11.99
C GLY A 165 -15.23 -3.29 10.98
N GLU A 166 -16.32 -2.84 10.38
CA GLU A 166 -16.98 -3.51 9.27
C GLU A 166 -16.89 -2.60 8.05
N ILE A 167 -16.45 -3.13 6.92
CA ILE A 167 -16.55 -2.43 5.64
C ILE A 167 -18.02 -2.48 5.22
N ASP A 168 -18.65 -1.32 5.14
CA ASP A 168 -20.04 -1.25 4.69
C ASP A 168 -20.16 -1.48 3.17
N ASP A 169 -21.40 -1.67 2.69
CA ASP A 169 -21.65 -1.97 1.28
C ASP A 169 -21.20 -0.84 0.33
N ALA A 170 -21.13 0.41 0.80
CA ALA A 170 -20.70 1.54 -0.02
C ALA A 170 -19.17 1.54 -0.17
N ASP A 171 -18.45 1.33 0.94
CA ASP A 171 -16.99 1.33 0.99
C ASP A 171 -16.37 0.07 0.38
N ARG A 172 -17.10 -1.05 0.39
CA ARG A 172 -16.67 -2.31 -0.23
C ARG A 172 -16.19 -2.12 -1.67
N SER A 173 -16.94 -1.38 -2.48
CA SER A 173 -16.60 -1.14 -3.88
C SER A 173 -15.29 -0.34 -4.06
N VAL A 174 -14.98 0.53 -3.10
CA VAL A 174 -13.78 1.36 -3.08
C VAL A 174 -12.56 0.52 -2.72
N VAL A 175 -12.66 -0.32 -1.68
CA VAL A 175 -11.60 -1.24 -1.26
C VAL A 175 -11.34 -2.29 -2.35
N GLU A 176 -12.38 -2.84 -2.99
CA GLU A 176 -12.24 -3.74 -4.13
C GLU A 176 -11.54 -3.05 -5.31
N ALA A 177 -11.86 -1.78 -5.60
CA ALA A 177 -11.19 -1.03 -6.65
C ALA A 177 -9.70 -0.83 -6.33
N ALA A 178 -9.37 -0.51 -5.08
CA ALA A 178 -7.99 -0.32 -4.62
C ALA A 178 -7.14 -1.60 -4.82
N PHE A 179 -7.63 -2.76 -4.36
CA PHE A 179 -6.94 -4.02 -4.62
C PHE A 179 -6.91 -4.41 -6.11
N GLY A 180 -7.88 -3.93 -6.90
CA GLY A 180 -7.85 -4.03 -8.35
C GLY A 180 -6.67 -3.28 -8.99
N VAL A 181 -6.29 -2.13 -8.42
CA VAL A 181 -5.11 -1.35 -8.84
C VAL A 181 -3.80 -2.03 -8.41
N ILE A 182 -3.79 -2.68 -7.25
CA ILE A 182 -2.61 -3.36 -6.67
C ILE A 182 -2.30 -4.69 -7.34
N ALA A 183 -3.33 -5.45 -7.73
CA ALA A 183 -3.18 -6.83 -8.22
C ALA A 183 -2.17 -6.99 -9.37
N PRO A 184 -2.08 -6.10 -10.38
CA PRO A 184 -1.07 -6.20 -11.43
C PRO A 184 0.37 -6.17 -10.90
N SER A 185 0.67 -5.35 -9.89
CA SER A 185 2.00 -5.29 -9.27
C SER A 185 2.30 -6.57 -8.48
N TRP A 186 1.29 -7.12 -7.78
CA TRP A 186 1.41 -8.41 -7.11
C TRP A 186 1.65 -9.56 -8.10
N GLU A 187 0.96 -9.58 -9.24
CA GLU A 187 1.17 -10.58 -10.29
C GLU A 187 2.56 -10.47 -10.90
N ALA A 188 3.01 -9.24 -11.21
CA ALA A 188 4.33 -8.96 -11.74
C ALA A 188 5.47 -9.36 -10.78
N ALA A 189 5.26 -9.22 -9.47
CA ALA A 189 6.19 -9.66 -8.43
C ALA A 189 6.05 -11.17 -8.10
N GLY A 190 5.13 -11.90 -8.74
CA GLY A 190 4.90 -13.32 -8.50
C GLY A 190 4.22 -13.62 -7.16
N VAL A 191 3.61 -12.62 -6.51
CA VAL A 191 2.81 -12.79 -5.28
C VAL A 191 1.54 -13.58 -5.57
N ILE A 192 0.90 -13.28 -6.69
CA ILE A 192 -0.25 -14.00 -7.22
C ILE A 192 0.06 -14.52 -8.63
N ASP A 193 -0.60 -15.58 -9.05
CA ASP A 193 -0.54 -16.06 -10.44
C ASP A 193 -1.58 -15.36 -11.34
N ALA A 194 -1.58 -15.72 -12.63
CA ALA A 194 -2.49 -15.17 -13.64
C ALA A 194 -3.98 -15.46 -13.38
N ASP A 195 -4.29 -16.48 -12.56
CA ASP A 195 -5.65 -16.80 -12.12
C ASP A 195 -6.01 -16.09 -10.80
N ARG A 196 -5.19 -15.12 -10.38
CA ARG A 196 -5.26 -14.39 -9.10
C ARG A 196 -5.27 -15.32 -7.91
N ARG A 197 -4.43 -16.35 -7.94
CA ARG A 197 -4.24 -17.25 -6.79
C ARG A 197 -2.94 -16.92 -6.07
N LEU A 198 -2.98 -16.93 -4.74
CA LEU A 198 -1.79 -16.72 -3.93
C LEU A 198 -0.73 -17.79 -4.26
N THR A 199 0.49 -17.37 -4.59
CA THR A 199 1.59 -18.31 -4.85
C THR A 199 2.30 -18.69 -3.55
N ARG A 200 3.23 -19.66 -3.62
CA ARG A 200 4.13 -19.96 -2.49
C ARG A 200 5.05 -18.78 -2.17
N LEU A 201 5.51 -18.08 -3.21
CA LEU A 201 6.30 -16.87 -3.07
C LEU A 201 5.48 -15.76 -2.42
N GLY A 202 4.23 -15.54 -2.85
CA GLY A 202 3.34 -14.54 -2.27
C GLY A 202 3.09 -14.76 -0.79
N ARG A 203 2.83 -16.00 -0.37
CA ARG A 203 2.70 -16.33 1.06
C ARG A 203 3.95 -15.94 1.87
N TRP A 204 5.12 -16.05 1.28
CA TRP A 204 6.39 -15.67 1.92
C TRP A 204 6.65 -14.15 1.86
N ILE A 205 6.33 -13.51 0.75
CA ILE A 205 6.59 -12.08 0.49
C ILE A 205 5.65 -11.18 1.29
N LEU A 206 4.33 -11.46 1.30
CA LEU A 206 3.34 -10.50 1.81
C LEU A 206 3.58 -10.06 3.27
N PRO A 207 3.85 -10.95 4.25
CA PRO A 207 4.10 -10.50 5.61
C PRO A 207 5.33 -9.61 5.73
N ARG A 208 6.41 -9.96 5.01
CA ARG A 208 7.68 -9.23 5.01
C ARG A 208 7.58 -7.88 4.32
N MET A 209 6.86 -7.82 3.21
CA MET A 209 6.59 -6.59 2.48
C MET A 209 5.78 -5.62 3.35
N LEU A 210 4.77 -6.13 4.05
CA LEU A 210 3.88 -5.31 4.86
C LEU A 210 4.59 -4.74 6.11
N THR A 211 5.37 -5.55 6.83
CA THR A 211 6.16 -5.00 7.95
C THR A 211 7.26 -4.05 7.47
N LEU A 212 7.89 -4.33 6.32
CA LEU A 212 8.90 -3.44 5.74
C LEU A 212 8.32 -2.05 5.45
N ALA A 213 7.11 -2.00 4.89
CA ALA A 213 6.37 -0.77 4.67
C ALA A 213 6.11 0.03 5.96
N TRP A 214 6.01 -0.68 7.08
CA TRP A 214 5.75 -0.12 8.41
C TRP A 214 7.01 0.02 9.26
N GLY A 215 8.20 -0.12 8.65
CA GLY A 215 9.49 0.07 9.32
C GLY A 215 9.89 -1.05 10.29
N VAL A 216 9.29 -2.23 10.18
CA VAL A 216 9.54 -3.40 11.04
C VAL A 216 10.10 -4.57 10.22
N ASP A 217 11.09 -5.27 10.77
CA ASP A 217 11.57 -6.53 10.19
C ASP A 217 10.77 -7.72 10.73
N PHE A 218 9.92 -8.32 9.88
CA PHE A 218 9.10 -9.48 10.21
C PHE A 218 9.91 -10.68 10.74
N ASP A 219 11.15 -10.85 10.27
CA ASP A 219 11.98 -12.00 10.64
C ASP A 219 12.84 -11.74 11.89
N ALA A 220 12.88 -10.50 12.38
CA ALA A 220 13.63 -10.12 13.58
C ALA A 220 12.77 -10.06 14.86
N ALA A 221 11.47 -10.32 14.74
CA ALA A 221 10.48 -10.25 15.82
C ALA A 221 10.46 -11.51 16.72
#